data_AF-A0A9W8QJN6-F1
#
_entry.id   AF-A0A9W8QJN6-F1
#
_cell.length_a   1.000
_cell.length_b   1.000
_cell.length_c   1.000
_cell.angle_alpha   90.00
_cell.angle_beta   90.00
_cell.angle_gamma   90.00
#
_symmetry.space_group_name_H-M   'P 1'
#
loop_
_entity.id
_entity.type
_entity.pdbx_description
1 polymer ?
#
loop_
_entity_poly.entity_id
_entity_poly.type
_entity_poly.pdbx_seq_one_letter_code
_entity_poly.pdbx_strand_id
1 'polypeptide(L)'
;MIKLVDKHPELGVVRDADCLDTIGAIGIGRVFEDGYAKTTRSLGGTLKHFDEKLLHLVPLMKTRDGRKMAEKRTKRLRQFKQWCDEENEITIPVPRE
;
A
#
# COMPACT_ATOMS: atom_id res chain seq x y z
N MET A 1 7.10 0.50 21.71
CA MET A 1 6.88 1.67 20.83
C MET A 1 5.83 2.64 21.35
N ILE A 2 4.65 2.21 21.82
CA ILE A 2 3.61 3.12 22.35
C ILE A 2 4.18 4.04 23.45
N LYS A 3 4.87 3.45 24.43
CA LYS A 3 5.55 4.18 25.52
C LYS A 3 6.57 5.26 25.09
N LEU A 4 7.07 5.21 23.85
CA LEU A 4 8.05 6.17 23.33
C LEU A 4 7.35 7.32 22.60
N VAL A 5 6.29 7.03 21.85
CA VAL A 5 5.45 8.05 21.20
C VAL A 5 4.71 8.88 22.24
N ASP A 6 4.32 8.30 23.38
CA ASP A 6 3.70 9.04 24.48
C ASP A 6 4.65 10.09 25.08
N LYS A 7 5.96 9.83 25.07
CA LYS A 7 6.99 10.77 25.53
C LYS A 7 7.42 11.78 24.46
N HIS A 8 7.28 11.41 23.20
CA HIS A 8 7.75 12.15 22.03
C HIS A 8 6.72 12.05 20.89
N PRO A 9 5.61 12.83 20.94
CA PRO A 9 4.53 12.76 19.96
C PRO A 9 5.00 13.06 18.52
N GLU A 10 6.06 13.85 18.36
CA GLU A 10 6.70 14.16 17.08
C GLU A 10 7.19 12.91 16.34
N LEU A 11 7.64 11.87 17.07
CA LEU A 11 8.05 10.60 16.46
C LEU A 11 6.85 9.87 15.83
N GLY A 12 5.66 10.05 16.39
CA GLY A 12 4.43 9.54 15.81
C GLY A 12 4.11 10.22 14.48
N VAL A 13 4.29 11.55 14.42
CA VAL A 13 4.09 12.34 13.20
C VAL A 13 5.08 11.96 12.11
N VAL A 14 6.38 11.88 12.44
CA VAL A 14 7.44 11.50 11.49
C VAL A 14 7.20 10.11 10.93
N ARG A 15 6.83 9.15 11.80
CA ARG A 15 6.51 7.79 11.36
C ARG A 15 5.28 7.74 10.45
N ASP A 16 4.23 8.47 10.78
CA ASP A 16 3.03 8.50 9.94
C ASP A 16 3.34 9.10 8.57
N ALA A 17 4.19 10.13 8.50
CA ALA A 17 4.62 10.73 7.24
C ALA A 17 5.37 9.71 6.34
N ASP A 18 6.33 8.98 6.90
CA ASP A 18 7.05 7.91 6.20
C ASP A 18 6.12 6.80 5.68
N CYS A 19 5.18 6.37 6.54
CA CYS A 19 4.19 5.36 6.20
C CYS A 19 3.22 5.84 5.09
N LEU A 20 2.81 7.11 5.13
CA LEU A 20 1.93 7.72 4.13
C LEU A 20 2.59 7.81 2.74
N ASP A 21 3.91 8.03 2.67
CA ASP A 21 4.67 8.07 1.42
C ASP A 21 4.66 6.72 0.69
N THR A 22 4.53 5.63 1.44
CA THR A 22 4.48 4.27 0.89
C THR A 22 3.12 3.93 0.26
N ILE A 23 2.05 4.72 0.49
CA ILE A 23 0.70 4.41 0.01
C ILE A 23 0.09 5.51 -0.88
N GLY A 24 -0.98 5.16 -1.59
CA GLY A 24 -1.63 6.04 -2.56
C GLY A 24 -0.89 6.02 -3.91
N ALA A 25 -1.15 7.03 -4.76
CA ALA A 25 -0.64 7.04 -6.13
C ALA A 25 0.89 7.01 -6.22
N ILE A 26 1.58 7.76 -5.35
CA ILE A 26 3.06 7.75 -5.27
C ILE A 26 3.56 6.37 -4.83
N GLY A 27 2.90 5.76 -3.84
CA GLY A 27 3.19 4.41 -3.38
C GLY A 27 3.08 3.35 -4.48
N ILE A 28 2.06 3.44 -5.34
CA ILE A 28 1.91 2.57 -6.52
C ILE A 28 3.15 2.66 -7.41
N GLY A 29 3.54 3.88 -7.81
CA GLY A 29 4.71 4.09 -8.67
C GLY A 29 5.98 3.51 -8.06
N ARG A 30 6.23 3.80 -6.77
CA ARG A 30 7.40 3.29 -6.05
C ARG A 30 7.45 1.77 -5.96
N VAL A 31 6.31 1.11 -5.75
CA VAL A 31 6.27 -0.35 -5.62
C VAL A 31 6.57 -1.05 -6.95
N PHE A 32 6.18 -0.47 -8.08
CA PHE A 32 6.58 -0.97 -9.40
C PHE A 32 8.05 -0.68 -9.72
N GLU A 33 8.52 0.52 -9.39
CA GLU A 33 9.94 0.88 -9.54
C GLU A 33 10.83 -0.07 -8.72
N ASP A 34 10.53 -0.28 -7.44
CA ASP A 34 11.26 -1.22 -6.57
C ASP A 34 11.10 -2.67 -7.01
N GLY A 35 9.90 -3.07 -7.45
CA GLY A 35 9.61 -4.42 -7.95
C GLY A 35 10.52 -4.82 -9.10
N TYR A 36 10.61 -3.94 -10.10
CA TYR A 36 11.40 -4.13 -11.31
C TYR A 36 12.90 -3.89 -11.07
N ALA A 37 13.27 -2.78 -10.42
CA ALA A 37 14.67 -2.38 -10.29
C ALA A 37 15.46 -3.17 -9.25
N LYS A 38 14.84 -3.61 -8.14
CA LYS A 38 15.57 -4.21 -7.01
C LYS A 38 15.35 -5.70 -6.82
N THR A 39 14.23 -6.24 -7.30
CA THR A 39 13.79 -7.60 -6.94
C THR A 39 13.41 -8.50 -8.12
N THR A 40 13.48 -7.99 -9.36
CA THR A 40 13.04 -8.71 -10.58
C THR A 40 11.65 -9.36 -10.42
N ARG A 41 10.76 -8.74 -9.63
CA ARG A 41 9.44 -9.29 -9.36
C ARG A 41 8.59 -9.17 -10.63
N SER A 42 7.86 -10.23 -10.95
CA SER A 42 6.83 -10.16 -11.98
C SER A 42 5.73 -9.17 -11.56
N LEU A 43 4.93 -8.74 -12.53
CA LEU A 43 3.78 -7.87 -12.27
C LEU A 43 2.85 -8.49 -11.20
N GLY A 44 2.57 -9.79 -11.30
CA GLY A 44 1.77 -10.53 -10.30
C GLY A 44 2.42 -10.57 -8.90
N GLY A 45 3.75 -10.76 -8.83
CA GLY A 45 4.47 -10.70 -7.55
C GLY A 45 4.48 -9.29 -6.93
N THR A 46 4.38 -8.26 -7.76
CA THR A 46 4.26 -6.86 -7.31
C THR A 46 2.85 -6.57 -6.79
N LEU A 47 1.81 -7.06 -7.46
CA LEU A 47 0.43 -6.97 -6.99
C LEU A 47 0.23 -7.71 -5.66
N LYS A 48 0.84 -8.89 -5.47
CA LYS A 48 0.80 -9.60 -4.18
C LYS A 48 1.36 -8.78 -3.01
N HIS A 49 2.34 -7.92 -3.28
CA HIS A 49 2.92 -7.02 -2.27
C HIS A 49 1.92 -5.96 -1.78
N PHE A 50 0.90 -5.63 -2.57
CA PHE A 50 -0.18 -4.75 -2.13
C PHE A 50 -0.93 -5.38 -0.97
N ASP A 51 -1.31 -6.65 -1.11
CA ASP A 51 -2.06 -7.40 -0.10
C ASP A 51 -1.22 -7.67 1.14
N GLU A 52 0.03 -8.10 0.97
CA GLU A 52 0.89 -8.49 2.10
C GLU A 52 1.30 -7.32 2.99
N LYS A 53 1.46 -6.11 2.41
CA LYS A 53 2.07 -4.98 3.12
C LYS A 53 1.26 -3.70 3.04
N LEU A 54 1.03 -3.19 1.83
CA LEU A 54 0.51 -1.83 1.63
C LEU A 54 -0.90 -1.64 2.20
N LEU A 55 -1.78 -2.64 2.06
CA LEU A 55 -3.16 -2.59 2.54
C LEU A 55 -3.26 -2.71 4.08
N HIS A 56 -2.19 -3.10 4.76
CA HIS A 56 -2.12 -3.24 6.22
C HIS A 56 -1.49 -2.03 6.93
N LEU A 57 -1.21 -0.93 6.23
CA LEU A 57 -0.53 0.24 6.82
C LEU A 57 -1.44 1.16 7.64
N VAL A 58 -2.76 1.20 7.36
CA VAL A 58 -3.72 2.09 8.06
C VAL A 58 -3.75 1.85 9.58
N PRO A 59 -3.84 0.62 10.10
CA PRO A 59 -3.86 0.36 11.54
C PRO A 59 -2.54 0.73 12.24
N LEU A 60 -1.43 0.82 11.48
CA LEU A 60 -0.11 1.12 12.04
C LEU A 60 0.10 2.62 12.32
N MET A 61 -0.76 3.49 11.78
CA MET A 61 -0.70 4.94 11.99
C MET A 61 -0.87 5.31 13.47
N LYS A 62 -0.07 6.28 13.93
CA LYS A 62 0.04 6.77 15.31
C LYS A 62 -0.88 7.92 15.60
N THR A 63 -1.19 8.74 14.59
CA THR A 63 -2.05 9.91 14.71
C THR A 63 -3.42 9.65 14.07
N ARG A 64 -4.45 10.33 14.60
CA ARG A 64 -5.81 10.26 14.03
C ARG A 64 -5.83 10.79 12.59
N ASP A 65 -5.13 11.88 12.33
CA ASP A 65 -5.11 12.50 11.00
C ASP A 65 -4.25 11.71 10.02
N GLY A 66 -3.15 11.13 10.47
CA GLY A 66 -2.37 10.12 9.73
C GLY A 66 -3.25 8.95 9.29
N ARG A 67 -4.07 8.40 10.19
CA ARG A 67 -5.02 7.33 9.87
C ARG A 67 -6.06 7.75 8.83
N LYS A 68 -6.69 8.92 8.99
CA LYS A 68 -7.66 9.46 8.00
C LYS A 68 -7.02 9.64 6.61
N MET A 69 -5.80 10.15 6.55
CA MET A 69 -5.06 10.29 5.30
C MET A 69 -4.72 8.92 4.69
N ALA A 70 -4.35 7.96 5.54
CA ALA A 70 -4.02 6.61 5.13
C ALA A 70 -5.22 5.91 4.50
N GLU A 71 -6.40 5.98 5.12
CA GLU A 71 -7.64 5.40 4.58
C GLU A 71 -7.94 5.90 3.17
N LYS A 72 -7.83 7.22 2.94
CA LYS A 72 -8.03 7.82 1.61
C LYS A 72 -7.01 7.31 0.59
N ARG A 73 -5.74 7.18 0.98
CA ARG A 73 -4.67 6.70 0.10
C ARG A 73 -4.80 5.20 -0.18
N THR A 74 -5.13 4.40 0.83
CA THR A 74 -5.37 2.95 0.71
C THR A 74 -6.59 2.65 -0.17
N LYS A 75 -7.63 3.51 -0.18
CA LYS A 75 -8.74 3.36 -1.13
C LYS A 75 -8.26 3.38 -2.59
N ARG A 76 -7.30 4.26 -2.92
CA ARG A 76 -6.71 4.33 -4.26
C ARG A 76 -5.93 3.06 -4.61
N LEU A 77 -5.22 2.49 -3.63
CA LEU A 77 -4.51 1.21 -3.82
C LEU A 77 -5.48 0.07 -4.12
N ARG A 78 -6.57 -0.04 -3.36
CA ARG A 78 -7.60 -1.08 -3.59
C ARG A 78 -8.23 -0.94 -4.97
N GLN A 79 -8.56 0.29 -5.36
CA GLN A 79 -9.13 0.56 -6.67
C GLN A 79 -8.16 0.22 -7.81
N PHE A 80 -6.89 0.59 -7.66
CA PHE A 80 -5.87 0.21 -8.65
C PHE A 80 -5.70 -1.30 -8.76
N LYS A 81 -5.63 -2.02 -7.63
CA LYS A 81 -5.55 -3.48 -7.62
C LYS A 81 -6.76 -4.09 -8.33
N GLN A 82 -7.97 -3.60 -8.03
CA GLN A 82 -9.19 -4.08 -8.67
C GLN A 82 -9.13 -3.95 -10.19
N TRP A 83 -8.69 -2.79 -10.71
CA TRP A 83 -8.50 -2.63 -12.16
C TRP A 83 -7.51 -3.65 -12.73
N CYS A 84 -6.39 -3.87 -12.05
CA CYS A 84 -5.42 -4.90 -12.48
C CYS A 84 -6.02 -6.31 -12.46
N ASP A 85 -6.80 -6.65 -11.44
CA ASP A 85 -7.45 -7.96 -11.35
C ASP A 85 -8.44 -8.15 -12.51
N GLU A 86 -9.30 -7.15 -12.77
CA GLU A 86 -10.28 -7.16 -13.88
C GLU A 86 -9.60 -7.30 -15.25
N GLU A 87 -8.51 -6.56 -15.51
CA GLU A 87 -7.75 -6.65 -16.77
C GLU A 87 -7.06 -8.02 -16.95
N ASN A 88 -6.57 -8.61 -15.85
CA ASN A 88 -5.99 -9.95 -15.89
C ASN A 88 -7.06 -11.02 -16.12
N GLU A 89 -8.25 -10.88 -15.54
CA GLU A 89 -9.38 -11.80 -15.76
C GLU A 89 -9.90 -11.76 -17.21
N ILE A 90 -9.87 -10.60 -17.88
CA ILE A 90 -10.26 -10.48 -19.30
C ILE A 90 -9.29 -11.23 -20.24
N THR A 91 -8.05 -11.48 -19.79
CA THR A 91 -7.00 -12.12 -20.60
C THR A 91 -7.02 -13.66 -20.53
N ILE A 92 -7.79 -14.25 -19.61
CA ILE A 92 -7.98 -15.71 -19.49
C ILE A 92 -9.46 -16.01 -19.71
N PRO A 93 -9.88 -16.61 -20.84
CA PRO A 93 -11.24 -17.11 -20.93
C PRO A 93 -11.33 -18.29 -19.96
N VAL A 94 -11.92 -18.05 -18.78
CA VAL A 94 -12.24 -19.13 -17.85
C VAL A 94 -13.27 -20.01 -18.56
N PRO A 95 -12.96 -21.27 -18.91
CA PRO A 95 -13.97 -22.19 -19.40
C PRO A 95 -14.98 -22.36 -18.26
N ARG A 96 -16.26 -22.08 -18.53
CA ARG A 96 -17.31 -22.51 -17.62
C ARG A 96 -17.47 -24.01 -17.83
N GLU A 97 -16.94 -24.79 -16.88
CA GLU A 97 -17.40 -26.16 -16.65
C GLU A 97 -18.79 -26.15 -16.00
#